data_AF-A0A7W3JMR6-F1
#
_entry.id   AF-A0A7W3JMR6-F1
#
_cell.length_a   1.000
_cell.length_b   1.000
_cell.length_c   1.000
_cell.angle_alpha   90.00
_cell.angle_beta   90.00
_cell.angle_gamma   90.00
#
_symmetry.space_group_name_H-M   'P 1'
#
loop_
_entity.id
_entity.type
_entity.pdbx_description
1 polymer ?
#
loop_
_entity_poly.entity_id
_entity_poly.type
_entity_poly.pdbx_seq_one_letter_code
_entity_poly.pdbx_strand_id
1 'polypeptide(L)'
;MTISSSMISSTEETLREAPNVASTAYMKFNGEVMSAKSYENAQLLPSELRSERERRVARAQEAAGQEQNRLRAAAESAAALIRSVVEQERPRISDYARAQSGWQAATMYLDQGHSLAHILSRADESMTLAVEEYGVHWLQAQRDPAKLVDVRSDQTGDPVAAAVEQLHAMAALRLAELSADPALAAALRLSVQIDVYLVAAVAWWEGLSAIAANRTFNQLTAAVTARLVGNRAESQLKGLSPAETARQSA
;
A
#
# COMPACT_ATOMS: atom_id res chain seq x y z
N MET A 1 -6.13 -2.52 23.84
CA MET A 1 -6.44 -3.88 23.31
C MET A 1 -5.09 -4.59 23.21
N THR A 2 -4.92 -5.85 23.65
CA THR A 2 -3.58 -6.46 23.57
C THR A 2 -3.26 -6.79 22.11
N ILE A 3 -2.35 -6.05 21.48
CA ILE A 3 -1.92 -6.29 20.11
C ILE A 3 -1.17 -7.63 20.07
N SER A 4 -1.65 -8.59 19.27
CA SER A 4 -0.98 -9.88 19.12
C SER A 4 0.00 -9.84 17.94
N SER A 5 1.28 -10.08 18.19
CA SER A 5 2.30 -10.18 17.13
C SER A 5 1.96 -11.24 16.08
N SER A 6 1.29 -12.33 16.46
CA SER A 6 0.86 -13.38 15.52
C SER A 6 -0.24 -12.91 14.58
N MET A 7 -1.16 -12.06 15.09
CA MET A 7 -2.21 -11.45 14.27
C MET A 7 -1.60 -10.51 13.24
N ILE A 8 -0.68 -9.64 13.66
CA ILE A 8 -0.02 -8.69 12.75
C ILE A 8 0.77 -9.45 11.66
N SER A 9 1.52 -10.48 12.05
CA SER A 9 2.29 -11.31 11.10
C SER A 9 1.39 -12.02 10.08
N SER A 10 0.28 -12.62 10.50
CA SER A 10 -0.67 -13.25 9.57
C SER A 10 -1.34 -12.24 8.63
N THR A 11 -1.59 -11.03 9.13
CA THR A 11 -2.19 -9.94 8.36
C THR A 11 -1.20 -9.40 7.32
N GLU A 12 0.06 -9.25 7.70
CA GLU A 12 1.17 -8.91 6.81
C GLU A 12 1.30 -9.92 5.67
N GLU A 13 1.31 -11.22 6.00
CA GLU A 13 1.38 -12.28 5.00
C GLU A 13 0.20 -12.23 4.02
N THR A 14 -1.02 -12.01 4.53
CA THR A 14 -2.22 -11.86 3.70
C THR A 14 -2.10 -10.70 2.70
N LEU A 15 -1.62 -9.54 3.16
CA LEU A 15 -1.44 -8.36 2.31
C LEU A 15 -0.31 -8.59 1.30
N ARG A 16 0.85 -9.07 1.76
CA ARG A 16 2.04 -9.30 0.93
C ARG A 16 1.77 -10.30 -0.19
N GLU A 17 1.02 -11.37 0.09
CA GLU A 17 0.68 -12.40 -0.89
C GLU A 17 -0.52 -12.05 -1.79
N ALA A 18 -1.29 -11.00 -1.46
CA ALA A 18 -2.48 -10.64 -2.23
C ALA A 18 -2.24 -10.50 -3.75
N PRO A 19 -1.14 -9.86 -4.22
CA PRO A 19 -0.83 -9.80 -5.65
C PRO A 19 -0.54 -11.18 -6.27
N ASN A 20 0.20 -12.03 -5.56
CA ASN A 20 0.57 -13.37 -6.04
C ASN A 20 -0.64 -14.29 -6.15
N VAL A 21 -1.49 -14.29 -5.12
CA VAL A 21 -2.71 -15.10 -5.10
C VAL A 21 -3.70 -14.60 -6.17
N ALA A 22 -3.87 -13.29 -6.32
CA ALA A 22 -4.74 -12.72 -7.35
C ALA A 22 -4.23 -13.03 -8.77
N SER A 23 -2.93 -12.91 -9.02
CA SER A 23 -2.31 -13.29 -10.30
C SER A 23 -2.52 -14.77 -10.62
N THR A 24 -2.30 -15.65 -9.64
CA THR A 24 -2.48 -17.09 -9.81
C THR A 24 -3.93 -17.46 -10.12
N ALA A 25 -4.89 -16.88 -9.38
CA ALA A 25 -6.31 -17.04 -9.64
C ALA A 25 -6.70 -16.54 -11.04
N TYR A 26 -6.18 -15.37 -11.44
CA TYR A 26 -6.41 -14.82 -12.77
C TYR A 26 -5.93 -15.76 -13.88
N MET A 27 -4.68 -16.23 -13.80
CA MET A 27 -4.11 -17.15 -14.79
C MET A 27 -4.92 -18.45 -14.88
N LYS A 28 -5.33 -19.00 -13.73
CA LYS A 28 -6.18 -20.18 -13.65
C LYS A 28 -7.51 -19.97 -14.38
N PHE A 29 -8.30 -18.97 -14.01
CA PHE A 29 -9.63 -18.76 -14.59
C PHE A 29 -9.59 -18.34 -16.05
N ASN A 30 -8.56 -17.58 -16.47
CA ASN A 30 -8.35 -17.29 -17.88
C ASN A 30 -8.08 -18.59 -18.67
N GLY A 31 -7.26 -19.49 -18.13
CA GLY A 31 -7.01 -20.81 -18.69
C GLY A 31 -8.28 -21.66 -18.77
N GLU A 32 -9.11 -21.66 -17.72
CA GLU A 32 -10.39 -22.38 -17.70
C GLU A 32 -11.36 -21.85 -18.76
N VAL A 33 -11.48 -20.53 -18.94
CA VAL A 33 -12.33 -19.94 -19.99
C VAL A 33 -11.82 -20.31 -21.39
N MET A 34 -10.52 -20.26 -21.63
CA MET A 34 -9.95 -20.64 -22.92
C MET A 34 -10.16 -22.12 -23.20
N SER A 35 -9.93 -22.99 -22.21
CA SER A 35 -10.19 -24.42 -22.31
C SER A 35 -11.68 -24.74 -22.53
N ALA A 36 -12.58 -24.00 -21.88
CA ALA A 36 -14.02 -24.13 -22.08
C ALA A 36 -14.43 -23.74 -23.51
N LYS A 37 -13.85 -22.69 -24.08
CA LYS A 37 -14.11 -22.27 -25.47
C LYS A 37 -13.61 -23.28 -26.50
N SER A 38 -12.48 -23.92 -26.22
CA SER A 38 -11.90 -24.97 -27.08
C SER A 38 -12.35 -26.38 -26.70
N TYR A 39 -13.36 -26.54 -25.83
CA TYR A 39 -13.80 -27.86 -25.38
C TYR A 39 -14.35 -28.66 -26.57
N GLU A 40 -13.91 -29.91 -26.69
CA GLU A 40 -14.33 -30.82 -27.75
C GLU A 40 -14.78 -32.14 -27.16
N ASN A 41 -15.86 -32.70 -27.72
CA ASN A 41 -16.35 -34.02 -27.37
C ASN A 41 -17.01 -34.64 -28.60
N ALA A 42 -16.45 -35.74 -29.09
CA ALA A 42 -16.91 -36.45 -30.29
C ALA A 42 -18.29 -37.09 -30.15
N GLN A 43 -18.81 -37.21 -28.92
CA GLN A 43 -20.12 -37.80 -28.63
C GLN A 43 -21.26 -36.77 -28.62
N LEU A 44 -20.95 -35.47 -28.60
CA LEU A 44 -21.96 -34.41 -28.58
C LEU A 44 -22.29 -33.96 -30.00
N LEU A 45 -23.57 -33.67 -30.24
CA LEU A 45 -23.98 -32.97 -31.46
C LEU A 45 -23.41 -31.54 -31.46
N PRO A 46 -23.22 -30.90 -32.63
CA PRO A 46 -22.65 -29.55 -32.69
C PRO A 46 -23.40 -28.49 -31.86
N SER A 47 -24.72 -28.59 -31.75
CA SER A 47 -25.55 -27.73 -30.91
C SER A 47 -25.31 -27.97 -29.42
N GLU A 48 -25.24 -29.24 -29.01
CA GLU A 48 -24.97 -29.65 -27.62
C GLU A 48 -23.55 -29.28 -27.20
N LEU A 49 -22.58 -29.40 -28.11
CA LEU A 49 -21.20 -28.98 -27.89
C LEU A 49 -21.13 -27.48 -27.64
N ARG A 50 -21.87 -26.66 -28.41
CA ARG A 50 -21.95 -25.22 -28.19
C ARG A 50 -22.55 -24.90 -26.82
N SER A 51 -23.68 -25.50 -26.46
CA SER A 51 -24.31 -25.29 -25.16
C SER A 51 -23.43 -25.73 -23.99
N GLU A 52 -22.68 -26.81 -24.13
CA GLU A 52 -21.75 -27.28 -23.10
C GLU A 52 -20.53 -26.34 -22.96
N ARG A 53 -20.01 -25.80 -24.07
CA ARG A 53 -18.97 -24.75 -24.04
C ARG A 53 -19.47 -23.52 -23.29
N GLU A 54 -20.67 -23.03 -23.64
CA GLU A 54 -21.30 -21.88 -22.98
C GLU A 54 -21.50 -22.13 -21.48
N ARG A 55 -21.96 -23.32 -21.10
CA ARG A 55 -22.14 -23.72 -19.70
C ARG A 55 -20.82 -23.73 -18.93
N ARG A 56 -19.74 -24.25 -19.53
CA ARG A 56 -18.40 -24.26 -18.91
C ARG A 56 -17.83 -22.87 -18.77
N VAL A 57 -17.99 -22.02 -19.79
CA VAL A 57 -17.59 -20.62 -19.74
C VAL A 57 -18.35 -19.91 -18.61
N ALA A 58 -19.67 -20.06 -18.54
CA ALA A 58 -20.48 -19.43 -17.49
C ALA A 58 -20.04 -19.85 -16.08
N ARG A 59 -19.74 -21.13 -15.86
CA ARG A 59 -19.22 -21.63 -14.57
C ARG A 59 -17.86 -21.03 -14.21
N ALA A 60 -16.93 -20.95 -15.17
CA ALA A 60 -15.62 -20.36 -14.94
C ALA A 60 -15.74 -18.84 -14.64
N GLN A 61 -16.65 -18.14 -15.31
CA GLN A 61 -16.93 -16.72 -15.09
C GLN A 61 -17.54 -16.46 -13.70
N GLU A 62 -18.52 -17.25 -13.29
CA GLU A 62 -19.13 -17.18 -11.97
C GLU A 62 -18.08 -17.42 -10.87
N ALA A 63 -17.28 -18.48 -11.01
CA ALA A 63 -16.21 -18.81 -10.07
C ALA A 63 -15.13 -17.71 -10.01
N ALA A 64 -14.77 -17.10 -11.14
CA ALA A 64 -13.83 -15.99 -11.18
C ALA A 64 -14.36 -14.76 -10.40
N GLY A 65 -15.65 -14.44 -10.54
CA GLY A 65 -16.28 -13.34 -9.80
C GLY A 65 -16.35 -13.59 -8.29
N GLN A 66 -16.69 -14.82 -7.88
CA GLN A 66 -16.68 -15.22 -6.48
C GLN A 66 -15.27 -15.15 -5.88
N GLU A 67 -14.26 -15.64 -6.61
CA GLU A 67 -12.87 -15.62 -6.16
C GLU A 67 -12.33 -14.18 -6.07
N GLN A 68 -12.65 -13.32 -7.04
CA GLN A 68 -12.30 -11.90 -6.97
C GLN A 68 -12.81 -11.27 -5.68
N ASN A 69 -14.10 -11.45 -5.39
CA ASN A 69 -14.73 -10.88 -4.20
C ASN A 69 -14.09 -11.42 -2.92
N ARG A 70 -13.81 -12.74 -2.87
CA ARG A 70 -13.15 -13.38 -1.72
C ARG A 70 -11.76 -12.81 -1.47
N LEU A 71 -10.91 -12.74 -2.52
CA LEU A 71 -9.54 -12.26 -2.40
C LEU A 71 -9.47 -10.77 -2.04
N ARG A 72 -10.31 -9.96 -2.68
CA ARG A 72 -10.39 -8.52 -2.40
C ARG A 72 -10.87 -8.24 -0.99
N ALA A 73 -11.95 -8.91 -0.55
CA ALA A 73 -12.49 -8.75 0.80
C ALA A 73 -11.47 -9.18 1.88
N ALA A 74 -10.71 -10.25 1.64
CA ALA A 74 -9.66 -10.68 2.56
C ALA A 74 -8.55 -9.61 2.71
N ALA A 75 -8.07 -9.05 1.59
CA ALA A 75 -7.05 -8.01 1.61
C ALA A 75 -7.56 -6.68 2.21
N GLU A 76 -8.78 -6.27 1.89
CA GLU A 76 -9.40 -5.06 2.44
C GLU A 76 -9.68 -5.20 3.95
N SER A 77 -10.12 -6.37 4.41
CA SER A 77 -10.30 -6.67 5.83
C SER A 77 -8.96 -6.65 6.59
N ALA A 78 -7.91 -7.26 6.02
CA ALA A 78 -6.56 -7.20 6.56
C ALA A 78 -6.04 -5.75 6.68
N ALA A 79 -6.22 -4.94 5.62
CA ALA A 79 -5.87 -3.53 5.63
C ALA A 79 -6.65 -2.74 6.70
N ALA A 80 -7.97 -2.95 6.80
CA ALA A 80 -8.81 -2.29 7.78
C ALA A 80 -8.40 -2.63 9.22
N LEU A 81 -8.03 -3.88 9.47
CA LEU A 81 -7.54 -4.34 10.78
C LEU A 81 -6.28 -3.56 11.19
N ILE A 82 -5.27 -3.49 10.31
CA ILE A 82 -4.02 -2.77 10.62
C ILE A 82 -4.27 -1.28 10.83
N ARG A 83 -5.07 -0.65 9.97
CA ARG A 83 -5.43 0.76 10.13
C ARG A 83 -6.14 1.02 11.46
N SER A 84 -7.04 0.13 11.85
CA SER A 84 -7.75 0.21 13.15
C SER A 84 -6.78 0.05 14.34
N VAL A 85 -5.86 -0.91 14.28
CA VAL A 85 -4.85 -1.12 15.33
C VAL A 85 -3.97 0.12 15.47
N VAL A 86 -3.46 0.66 14.36
CA VAL A 86 -2.65 1.88 14.38
C VAL A 86 -3.45 3.05 14.93
N GLU A 87 -4.68 3.28 14.48
CA GLU A 87 -5.49 4.39 14.98
C GLU A 87 -5.75 4.34 16.49
N GLN A 88 -5.95 3.13 17.03
CA GLN A 88 -6.26 2.93 18.45
C GLN A 88 -5.03 3.00 19.35
N GLU A 89 -3.92 2.41 18.93
CA GLU A 89 -2.76 2.14 19.80
C GLU A 89 -1.57 3.07 19.51
N ARG A 90 -1.65 3.88 18.45
CA ARG A 90 -0.59 4.85 18.14
C ARG A 90 -0.41 5.85 19.28
N PRO A 91 0.85 6.17 19.66
CA PRO A 91 1.13 7.21 20.65
C PRO A 91 0.50 8.54 20.21
N ARG A 92 -0.19 9.21 21.14
CA ARG A 92 -0.77 10.54 20.91
C ARG A 92 -0.07 11.56 21.78
N ILE A 93 -0.13 12.82 21.36
CA ILE A 93 0.27 13.94 22.20
C ILE A 93 -0.66 13.98 23.41
N SER A 94 -0.19 13.46 24.54
CA SER A 94 -0.91 13.52 25.83
C SER A 94 -0.50 14.76 26.65
N ASP A 95 0.69 15.30 26.38
CA ASP A 95 1.22 16.50 27.02
C ASP A 95 1.50 17.58 25.98
N TYR A 96 0.65 18.61 25.99
CA TYR A 96 0.75 19.75 25.09
C TYR A 96 2.08 20.50 25.24
N ALA A 97 2.61 20.63 26.46
CA ALA A 97 3.87 21.34 26.70
C ALA A 97 5.05 20.59 26.07
N ARG A 98 5.05 19.27 26.18
CA ARG A 98 6.07 18.42 25.56
C ARG A 98 6.01 18.48 24.04
N ALA A 99 4.81 18.44 23.45
CA ALA A 99 4.65 18.59 22.01
C ALA A 99 5.04 19.99 21.51
N GLN A 100 4.68 21.04 22.25
CA GLN A 100 5.08 22.40 21.90
C GLN A 100 6.60 22.58 21.94
N SER A 101 7.28 22.00 22.93
CA SER A 101 8.74 21.99 23.00
C SER A 101 9.37 21.22 21.83
N GLY A 102 8.82 20.04 21.50
CA GLY A 102 9.24 19.26 20.33
C GLY A 102 9.07 20.03 19.01
N TRP A 103 7.96 20.75 18.86
CA TRP A 103 7.73 21.60 17.69
C TRP A 103 8.68 22.80 17.65
N GLN A 104 8.92 23.47 18.78
CA GLN A 104 9.90 24.57 18.85
C GLN A 104 11.30 24.10 18.41
N ALA A 105 11.73 22.92 18.85
CA ALA A 105 12.98 22.33 18.40
C ALA A 105 12.96 22.06 16.88
N ALA A 106 11.88 21.48 16.35
CA ALA A 106 11.73 21.26 14.92
C ALA A 106 11.78 22.56 14.11
N THR A 107 11.13 23.63 14.58
CA THR A 107 11.16 24.94 13.91
C THR A 107 12.55 25.54 13.83
N MET A 108 13.40 25.35 14.85
CA MET A 108 14.79 25.81 14.79
C MET A 108 15.57 25.15 13.65
N TYR A 109 15.33 23.86 13.37
CA TYR A 109 15.95 23.16 12.24
C TYR A 109 15.36 23.63 10.90
N LEU A 110 14.04 23.87 10.83
CA LEU A 110 13.40 24.42 9.64
C LEU A 110 13.94 25.81 9.29
N ASP A 111 14.16 26.66 10.29
CA ASP A 111 14.75 28.00 10.12
C ASP A 111 16.21 27.94 9.65
N GLN A 112 16.93 26.85 9.98
CA GLN A 112 18.27 26.55 9.47
C GLN A 112 18.25 25.94 8.05
N GLY A 113 17.07 25.77 7.45
CA GLY A 113 16.91 25.25 6.09
C GLY A 113 16.85 23.72 5.99
N HIS A 114 16.73 22.99 7.11
CA HIS A 114 16.51 21.55 7.06
C HIS A 114 15.08 21.22 6.65
N SER A 115 14.89 20.07 6.00
CA SER A 115 13.55 19.55 5.67
C SER A 115 12.93 18.76 6.82
N LEU A 116 11.60 18.62 6.81
CA LEU A 116 10.89 17.76 7.77
C LEU A 116 11.37 16.31 7.72
N ALA A 117 11.76 15.83 6.53
CA ALA A 117 12.37 14.52 6.34
C ALA A 117 13.67 14.37 7.13
N HIS A 118 14.54 15.38 7.05
CA HIS A 118 15.79 15.44 7.80
C HIS A 118 15.54 15.45 9.31
N ILE A 119 14.58 16.25 9.76
CA ILE A 119 14.22 16.37 11.18
C ILE A 119 13.72 15.02 11.71
N LEU A 120 12.79 14.37 11.02
CA LEU A 120 12.24 13.08 11.41
C LEU A 120 13.29 11.98 11.51
N SER A 121 14.31 11.99 10.64
CA SER A 121 15.38 10.97 10.68
C SER A 121 16.19 10.96 11.99
N ARG A 122 16.14 12.05 12.77
CA ARG A 122 16.84 12.21 14.05
C ARG A 122 15.90 12.49 15.22
N ALA A 123 14.61 12.61 14.97
CA ALA A 123 13.63 12.99 15.96
C ALA A 123 13.52 11.92 17.07
N ASP A 124 13.33 12.37 18.31
CA ASP A 124 12.81 11.52 19.37
C ASP A 124 11.30 11.36 19.24
N GLU A 125 10.67 10.59 20.14
CA GLU A 125 9.23 10.31 20.06
C GLU A 125 8.39 11.58 20.15
N SER A 126 8.74 12.49 21.07
CA SER A 126 8.02 13.76 21.25
C SER A 126 8.11 14.67 20.04
N MET A 127 9.30 14.81 19.46
CA MET A 127 9.51 15.62 18.27
C MET A 127 8.82 14.98 17.06
N THR A 128 8.83 13.65 16.95
CA THR A 128 8.14 12.93 15.88
C THR A 128 6.63 13.19 15.92
N LEU A 129 6.01 13.06 17.09
CA LEU A 129 4.59 13.34 17.28
C LEU A 129 4.25 14.82 17.03
N ALA A 130 5.11 15.74 17.47
CA ALA A 130 4.92 17.16 17.23
C ALA A 130 5.03 17.53 15.74
N VAL A 131 6.01 16.95 15.03
CA VAL A 131 6.19 17.15 13.59
C VAL A 131 5.02 16.57 12.81
N GLU A 132 4.50 15.43 13.22
CA GLU A 132 3.30 14.88 12.60
C GLU A 132 2.08 15.78 12.75
N GLU A 133 1.82 16.27 13.96
CA GLU A 133 0.63 17.10 14.25
C GLU A 133 0.73 18.49 13.59
N TYR A 134 1.85 19.18 13.77
CA TYR A 134 2.01 20.58 13.36
C TYR A 134 2.69 20.76 12.00
N GLY A 135 3.45 19.76 11.54
CA GLY A 135 4.14 19.80 10.25
C GLY A 135 3.18 19.87 9.06
N VAL A 136 1.98 19.28 9.19
CA VAL A 136 0.91 19.41 8.18
C VAL A 136 0.52 20.87 7.96
N HIS A 137 0.29 21.61 9.04
CA HIS A 137 -0.03 23.03 8.96
C HIS A 137 1.13 23.85 8.38
N TRP A 138 2.37 23.50 8.73
CA TRP A 138 3.55 24.12 8.16
C TRP A 138 3.65 23.90 6.64
N LEU A 139 3.39 22.67 6.16
CA LEU A 139 3.38 22.32 4.73
C LEU A 139 2.29 23.09 3.98
N GLN A 140 1.07 23.14 4.54
CA GLN A 140 -0.05 23.88 3.95
C GLN A 140 0.19 25.39 3.87
N ALA A 141 0.96 25.94 4.81
CA ALA A 141 1.34 27.34 4.81
C ALA A 141 2.50 27.67 3.84
N GLN A 142 3.21 26.66 3.31
CA GLN A 142 4.30 26.91 2.37
C GLN A 142 3.79 27.42 1.03
N ARG A 143 4.34 28.57 0.63
CA ARG A 143 4.10 29.15 -0.71
C ARG A 143 5.21 28.81 -1.71
N ASP A 144 6.34 28.33 -1.21
CA ASP A 144 7.50 27.96 -2.01
C ASP A 144 7.51 26.44 -2.25
N PRO A 145 7.24 25.98 -3.49
CA PRO A 145 7.24 24.57 -3.82
C PRO A 145 8.58 23.89 -3.55
N ALA A 146 9.71 24.63 -3.61
CA ALA A 146 11.05 24.06 -3.37
C ALA A 146 11.18 23.48 -1.95
N LYS A 147 10.44 24.03 -0.98
CA LYS A 147 10.42 23.54 0.40
C LYS A 147 9.60 22.26 0.59
N LEU A 148 8.82 21.88 -0.42
CA LEU A 148 8.07 20.62 -0.47
C LEU A 148 8.87 19.50 -1.16
N VAL A 149 9.95 19.83 -1.90
CA VAL A 149 10.63 18.90 -2.84
C VAL A 149 11.32 17.71 -2.15
N ASP A 150 11.82 17.88 -0.93
CA ASP A 150 12.38 16.76 -0.14
C ASP A 150 11.31 15.76 0.29
N VAL A 151 10.05 16.19 0.26
CA VAL A 151 8.87 15.35 0.44
C VAL A 151 8.34 15.03 -0.96
N ARG A 152 9.10 14.20 -1.70
CA ARG A 152 8.87 13.72 -3.08
C ARG A 152 7.40 13.76 -3.53
N SER A 153 6.97 14.89 -4.10
CA SER A 153 5.68 14.99 -4.79
C SER A 153 5.82 14.30 -6.14
N ASP A 154 5.29 13.11 -6.28
CA ASP A 154 5.16 12.49 -7.59
C ASP A 154 4.16 13.25 -8.46
N GLN A 155 4.63 13.59 -9.65
CA GLN A 155 4.07 14.61 -10.54
C GLN A 155 2.77 14.14 -11.19
N THR A 156 1.62 14.37 -10.54
CA THR A 156 0.30 14.52 -11.19
C THR A 156 -0.80 15.11 -10.26
N GLY A 157 -0.53 15.31 -8.97
CA GLY A 157 -1.52 15.78 -7.97
C GLY A 157 -1.15 17.09 -7.26
N ASP A 158 -1.97 17.49 -6.29
CA ASP A 158 -1.68 18.61 -5.38
C ASP A 158 -0.38 18.32 -4.60
N PRO A 159 0.69 19.11 -4.79
CA PRO A 159 1.99 18.84 -4.17
C PRO A 159 1.94 18.91 -2.64
N VAL A 160 1.02 19.69 -2.07
CA VAL A 160 0.84 19.77 -0.61
C VAL A 160 0.24 18.47 -0.08
N ALA A 161 -0.78 17.94 -0.76
CA ALA A 161 -1.41 16.68 -0.37
C ALA A 161 -0.39 15.52 -0.39
N ALA A 162 0.39 15.40 -1.47
CA ALA A 162 1.45 14.40 -1.57
C ALA A 162 2.50 14.56 -0.46
N ALA A 163 2.88 15.81 -0.13
CA ALA A 163 3.81 16.07 0.94
C ALA A 163 3.26 15.68 2.33
N VAL A 164 1.97 15.92 2.57
CA VAL A 164 1.31 15.50 3.82
C VAL A 164 1.27 13.97 3.95
N GLU A 165 0.92 13.25 2.89
CA GLU A 165 0.90 11.78 2.90
C GLU A 165 2.29 11.20 3.23
N GLN A 166 3.33 11.71 2.60
CA GLN A 166 4.70 11.25 2.87
C GLN A 166 5.18 11.65 4.27
N LEU A 167 4.80 12.83 4.79
CA LEU A 167 5.11 13.24 6.16
C LEU A 167 4.55 12.22 7.16
N HIS A 168 3.27 11.84 7.00
CA HIS A 168 2.64 10.82 7.85
C HIS A 168 3.34 9.46 7.74
N ALA A 169 3.72 9.04 6.53
CA ALA A 169 4.46 7.80 6.34
C ALA A 169 5.83 7.81 7.04
N MET A 170 6.58 8.91 6.93
CA MET A 170 7.88 9.06 7.61
C MET A 170 7.74 9.09 9.12
N ALA A 171 6.72 9.79 9.65
CA ALA A 171 6.44 9.83 11.08
C ALA A 171 6.06 8.44 11.60
N ALA A 172 5.21 7.70 10.89
CA ALA A 172 4.82 6.34 11.28
C ALA A 172 6.02 5.39 11.36
N LEU A 173 6.92 5.45 10.37
CA LEU A 173 8.15 4.64 10.37
C LEU A 173 9.10 5.03 11.51
N ARG A 174 9.24 6.34 11.77
CA ARG A 174 10.07 6.80 12.88
C ARG A 174 9.49 6.37 14.23
N LEU A 175 8.18 6.47 14.42
CA LEU A 175 7.51 5.94 15.61
C LEU A 175 7.69 4.42 15.74
N ALA A 176 7.70 3.67 14.64
CA ALA A 176 7.98 2.24 14.66
C ALA A 176 9.40 1.89 15.11
N GLU A 177 10.40 2.73 14.81
CA GLU A 177 11.77 2.57 15.30
C GLU A 177 11.91 2.89 16.79
N LEU A 178 11.13 3.84 17.27
CA LEU A 178 11.16 4.31 18.66
C LEU A 178 10.25 3.49 19.59
N SER A 179 9.29 2.76 19.04
CA SER A 179 8.33 1.96 19.80
C SER A 179 9.00 0.82 20.55
N ALA A 180 8.74 0.74 21.86
CA ALA A 180 9.13 -0.39 22.68
C ALA A 180 8.26 -1.64 22.45
N ASP A 181 7.03 -1.47 21.94
CA ASP A 181 6.15 -2.59 21.58
C ASP A 181 6.46 -3.07 20.15
N PRO A 182 6.95 -4.31 19.98
CA PRO A 182 7.27 -4.86 18.67
C PRO A 182 6.04 -5.08 17.79
N ALA A 183 4.86 -5.34 18.38
CA ALA A 183 3.63 -5.56 17.62
C ALA A 183 3.11 -4.24 17.04
N LEU A 184 3.13 -3.17 17.83
CA LEU A 184 2.83 -1.82 17.35
C LEU A 184 3.83 -1.34 16.29
N ALA A 185 5.12 -1.59 16.51
CA ALA A 185 6.16 -1.26 15.52
C ALA A 185 5.91 -1.97 14.18
N ALA A 186 5.54 -3.24 14.21
CA ALA A 186 5.18 -3.99 13.01
C ALA A 186 3.92 -3.41 12.33
N ALA A 187 2.87 -3.08 13.11
CA ALA A 187 1.65 -2.49 12.58
C ALA A 187 1.88 -1.12 11.92
N LEU A 188 2.72 -0.27 12.51
CA LEU A 188 3.11 1.03 11.96
C LEU A 188 3.92 0.91 10.66
N ARG A 189 4.83 -0.06 10.56
CA ARG A 189 5.54 -0.33 9.30
C ARG A 189 4.59 -0.84 8.22
N LEU A 190 3.71 -1.76 8.61
CA LEU A 190 2.76 -2.36 7.70
C LEU A 190 1.74 -1.34 7.19
N SER A 191 1.27 -0.40 8.02
CA SER A 191 0.30 0.62 7.59
C SER A 191 0.79 1.48 6.43
N VAL A 192 2.09 1.75 6.36
CA VAL A 192 2.74 2.47 5.25
C VAL A 192 2.83 1.62 3.97
N GLN A 193 2.81 0.30 4.10
CA GLN A 193 2.92 -0.64 2.97
C GLN A 193 1.57 -1.14 2.45
N ILE A 194 0.45 -0.92 3.17
CA ILE A 194 -0.88 -1.42 2.77
C ILE A 194 -1.21 -1.03 1.34
N ASP A 195 -1.09 0.26 1.00
CA ASP A 195 -1.53 0.75 -0.31
C ASP A 195 -0.64 0.22 -1.43
N VAL A 196 0.65 -0.01 -1.16
CA VAL A 196 1.55 -0.70 -2.09
C VAL A 196 1.00 -2.08 -2.44
N TYR A 197 0.68 -2.90 -1.43
CA TYR A 197 0.22 -4.26 -1.64
C TYR A 197 -1.14 -4.30 -2.33
N LEU A 198 -2.07 -3.44 -1.91
CA LEU A 198 -3.40 -3.36 -2.52
C LEU A 198 -3.30 -2.92 -3.98
N VAL A 199 -2.57 -1.84 -4.28
CA VAL A 199 -2.43 -1.33 -5.65
C VAL A 199 -1.75 -2.36 -6.56
N ALA A 200 -0.75 -3.10 -6.07
CA ALA A 200 -0.13 -4.19 -6.82
C ALA A 200 -1.11 -5.33 -7.16
N ALA A 201 -2.15 -5.55 -6.35
CA ALA A 201 -3.19 -6.55 -6.58
C ALA A 201 -4.35 -6.07 -7.47
N VAL A 202 -4.62 -4.75 -7.52
CA VAL A 202 -5.76 -4.16 -8.27
C VAL A 202 -5.83 -4.65 -9.72
N ALA A 203 -4.69 -4.64 -10.42
CA ALA A 203 -4.60 -5.08 -11.82
C ALA A 203 -5.16 -6.50 -12.03
N TRP A 204 -4.89 -7.41 -11.10
CA TRP A 204 -5.34 -8.81 -11.17
C TRP A 204 -6.80 -8.96 -10.79
N TRP A 205 -7.28 -8.19 -9.81
CA TRP A 205 -8.70 -8.17 -9.45
C TRP A 205 -9.56 -7.63 -10.60
N GLU A 206 -9.11 -6.57 -11.27
CA GLU A 206 -9.78 -6.07 -12.48
C GLU A 206 -9.76 -7.11 -13.62
N GLY A 207 -8.67 -7.87 -13.75
CA GLY A 207 -8.60 -9.00 -14.66
C GLY A 207 -9.65 -10.08 -14.37
N LEU A 208 -9.81 -10.47 -13.10
CA LEU A 208 -10.84 -11.42 -12.67
C LEU A 208 -12.26 -10.86 -12.89
N SER A 209 -12.47 -9.56 -12.61
CA SER A 209 -13.75 -8.88 -12.88
C SER A 209 -14.09 -8.88 -14.37
N ALA A 210 -13.08 -8.66 -15.23
CA ALA A 210 -13.26 -8.70 -16.66
C ALA A 210 -13.63 -10.11 -17.15
N ILE A 211 -12.99 -11.16 -16.61
CA ILE A 211 -13.39 -12.55 -16.89
C ILE A 211 -14.85 -12.76 -16.49
N ALA A 212 -15.22 -12.43 -15.26
CA ALA A 212 -16.58 -12.60 -14.74
C ALA A 212 -17.64 -11.86 -15.57
N ALA A 213 -17.29 -10.67 -16.08
CA ALA A 213 -18.15 -9.85 -16.93
C ALA A 213 -18.06 -10.17 -18.43
N ASN A 214 -17.30 -11.20 -18.83
CA ASN A 214 -17.01 -11.54 -20.23
C ASN A 214 -16.43 -10.37 -21.05
N ARG A 215 -15.60 -9.52 -20.42
CA ARG A 215 -14.92 -8.38 -21.03
C ARG A 215 -13.47 -8.73 -21.38
N THR A 216 -12.95 -8.12 -22.44
CA THR A 216 -11.52 -8.14 -22.74
C THR A 216 -10.79 -7.16 -21.82
N PHE A 217 -9.74 -7.64 -21.15
CA PHE A 217 -8.89 -6.80 -20.30
C PHE A 217 -7.49 -6.71 -20.91
N ASN A 218 -6.99 -5.48 -21.10
CA ASN A 218 -5.63 -5.24 -21.57
C ASN A 218 -4.62 -5.51 -20.44
N GLN A 219 -4.11 -6.74 -20.39
CA GLN A 219 -3.11 -7.20 -19.42
C GLN A 219 -1.83 -6.35 -19.39
N LEU A 220 -1.47 -5.71 -20.52
CA LEU A 220 -0.26 -4.91 -20.67
C LEU A 220 -0.29 -3.62 -19.83
N THR A 221 -1.45 -2.95 -19.76
CA THR A 221 -1.63 -1.76 -18.91
C THR A 221 -1.56 -2.13 -17.43
N ALA A 222 -2.19 -3.25 -17.05
CA ALA A 222 -2.20 -3.77 -15.70
C ALA A 222 -0.79 -4.18 -15.19
N ALA A 223 -0.02 -4.89 -16.02
CA ALA A 223 1.33 -5.29 -15.71
C ALA A 223 2.29 -4.09 -15.59
N VAL A 224 2.10 -3.05 -16.40
CA VAL A 224 2.89 -1.81 -16.31
C VAL A 224 2.56 -1.03 -15.04
N THR A 225 1.28 -0.89 -14.68
CA THR A 225 0.87 -0.20 -13.44
C THR A 225 1.36 -0.94 -12.20
N ALA A 226 1.20 -2.27 -12.15
CA ALA A 226 1.70 -3.08 -11.03
C ALA A 226 3.23 -3.00 -10.88
N ARG A 227 3.98 -2.95 -12.00
CA ARG A 227 5.44 -2.84 -11.99
C ARG A 227 5.93 -1.44 -11.59
N LEU A 228 5.22 -0.39 -12.01
CA LEU A 228 5.51 0.99 -11.58
C LEU A 228 5.30 1.17 -10.07
N VAL A 229 4.26 0.53 -9.52
CA VAL A 229 3.95 0.58 -8.08
C VAL A 229 4.93 -0.25 -7.27
N GLY A 230 5.32 -1.45 -7.75
CA GLY A 230 6.38 -2.24 -7.13
C GLY A 230 7.72 -1.51 -7.09
N ASN A 231 8.09 -0.83 -8.19
CA ASN A 231 9.29 0.01 -8.22
C ASN A 231 9.20 1.21 -7.27
N ARG A 232 8.00 1.78 -7.08
CA ARG A 232 7.76 2.87 -6.11
C ARG A 232 7.92 2.39 -4.67
N ALA A 233 7.44 1.21 -4.34
CA ALA A 233 7.61 0.59 -3.02
C ALA A 233 9.07 0.26 -2.71
N GLU A 234 9.80 -0.30 -3.67
CA GLU A 234 11.24 -0.51 -3.53
C GLU A 234 11.99 0.82 -3.36
N SER A 235 11.59 1.87 -4.08
CA SER A 235 12.18 3.20 -3.92
C SER A 235 11.84 3.83 -2.57
N GLN A 236 10.64 3.62 -2.03
CA GLN A 236 10.28 4.08 -0.69
C GLN A 236 11.14 3.37 0.35
N LEU A 237 11.29 2.04 0.26
CA LEU A 237 12.14 1.24 1.17
C LEU A 237 13.64 1.57 1.07
N LYS A 238 14.18 1.76 -0.15
CA LYS A 238 15.60 2.13 -0.36
C LYS A 238 15.91 3.56 0.08
N GLY A 239 14.94 4.48 -0.01
CA GLY A 239 15.07 5.86 0.50
C GLY A 239 15.00 5.98 2.03
N LEU A 240 14.56 4.92 2.72
CA LEU A 240 14.46 4.83 4.18
C LEU A 240 15.69 4.20 4.85
N SER A 241 16.65 3.68 4.06
CA SER A 241 17.96 3.27 4.59
C SER A 241 18.88 4.50 4.73
N PRO A 242 19.38 4.85 5.93
CA PRO A 242 20.18 6.06 6.12
C PRO A 242 21.56 6.10 5.44
N ALA A 243 21.97 5.18 4.54
CA ALA A 243 23.42 5.02 4.32
C ALA A 243 23.97 4.49 2.97
N GLU A 244 23.22 4.36 1.87
CA GLU A 244 23.78 3.66 0.68
C GLU A 244 24.15 4.51 -0.54
N THR A 245 24.23 5.84 -0.48
CA THR A 245 24.76 6.60 -1.65
C THR A 245 25.50 7.90 -1.33
N ALA A 246 26.27 7.94 -0.23
CA ALA A 246 27.26 9.01 0.00
C ALA A 246 28.61 8.49 0.56
N ARG A 247 28.93 7.20 0.37
CA ARG A 247 30.24 6.62 0.71
C ARG A 247 30.91 5.80 -0.41
N GLN A 248 30.45 5.96 -1.64
CA GLN A 248 31.14 5.41 -2.82
C GLN A 248 31.62 6.49 -3.81
N SER A 249 31.48 7.78 -3.51
CA SER A 249 31.95 8.85 -4.42
C SER A 249 32.25 10.21 -3.75
N ALA A 250 32.82 10.22 -2.53
CA ALA A 250 33.55 11.38 -1.98
C ALA A 250 34.49 10.95 -0.85
#